data_AF-A0A8H5FY02-F1
#
_entry.id   AF-A0A8H5FY02-F1
#
_cell.length_a   1.000
_cell.length_b   1.000
_cell.length_c   1.000
_cell.angle_alpha   90.00
_cell.angle_beta   90.00
_cell.angle_gamma   90.00
#
_symmetry.space_group_name_H-M   'P 1'
#
loop_
_entity.id
_entity.type
_entity.pdbx_description
1 polymer ?
#
loop_
_entity_poly.entity_id
_entity_poly.type
_entity_poly.pdbx_seq_one_letter_code
_entity_poly.pdbx_strand_id
1 'polypeptide(L)'
;MRASAAISLQLNKPLTKNSLNAIRNALQLAHGLDANPFQSVLGKAAVLIPLANVLNVPGLLLQVRAQGLRNHSGEVGFPGGRVDPPQTDPSLMAAALRETREELGIEPQDIEILGDMGPPEVNLRGNMVVYPFVGFVHHGSHVCDNDEPLPSCDITAIRKNISRAEVGALFHLPLAALASPSRLRSSFFRGNRPYWANLYRNQCTVTMWTTLK
;
A
#
# COMPACT_ATOMS: atom_id res chain seq x y z
N MET A 1 4.64 -2.00 -34.77
CA MET A 1 4.48 -2.97 -33.68
C MET A 1 5.70 -2.91 -32.79
N ARG A 2 5.62 -2.26 -31.62
CA ARG A 2 6.67 -2.40 -30.60
C ARG A 2 6.22 -3.50 -29.65
N ALA A 3 6.90 -4.65 -29.70
CA ALA A 3 6.77 -5.66 -28.66
C ALA A 3 7.20 -5.01 -27.34
N SER A 4 6.25 -4.74 -26.45
CA SER A 4 6.59 -4.41 -25.07
C SER A 4 7.17 -5.68 -24.46
N ALA A 5 8.45 -5.68 -24.14
CA ALA A 5 9.03 -6.75 -23.33
C ALA A 5 8.32 -6.70 -21.98
N ALA A 6 7.35 -7.59 -21.77
CA ALA A 6 6.71 -7.76 -20.48
C ALA A 6 7.80 -8.18 -19.49
N ILE A 7 8.27 -7.25 -18.66
CA ILE A 7 9.16 -7.57 -17.56
C ILE A 7 8.36 -8.47 -16.61
N SER A 8 8.72 -9.75 -16.57
CA SER A 8 8.09 -10.71 -15.67
C SER A 8 8.56 -10.45 -14.24
N LEU A 9 7.70 -9.85 -13.42
CA LEU A 9 8.00 -9.62 -12.00
C LEU A 9 8.02 -10.96 -11.27
N GLN A 10 9.17 -11.34 -10.69
CA GLN A 10 9.27 -12.57 -9.90
C GLN A 10 8.74 -12.33 -8.48
N LEU A 11 7.50 -12.74 -8.22
CA LEU A 11 6.77 -12.46 -6.97
C LEU A 11 7.35 -13.12 -5.71
N ASN A 12 8.36 -13.97 -5.86
CA ASN A 12 9.03 -14.70 -4.78
C ASN A 12 10.51 -14.28 -4.60
N LYS A 13 11.03 -13.37 -5.42
CA LYS A 13 12.39 -12.84 -5.29
C LYS A 13 12.36 -11.40 -4.78
N PRO A 14 13.35 -10.97 -3.99
CA PRO A 14 13.38 -9.61 -3.50
C PRO A 14 13.37 -8.62 -4.67
N LEU A 15 12.61 -7.53 -4.49
CA LEU A 15 12.50 -6.45 -5.47
C LEU A 15 13.88 -5.84 -5.72
N THR A 16 14.15 -5.56 -6.99
CA THR A 16 15.36 -4.91 -7.49
C THR A 16 15.00 -3.56 -8.11
N LYS A 17 16.01 -2.77 -8.51
CA LYS A 17 15.80 -1.50 -9.22
C LYS A 17 14.99 -1.68 -10.51
N ASN A 18 15.27 -2.72 -11.29
CA ASN A 18 14.50 -3.06 -12.50
C ASN A 18 13.07 -3.48 -12.16
N SER A 19 12.87 -4.20 -11.05
CA SER A 19 11.53 -4.57 -10.58
C SER A 19 10.73 -3.31 -10.25
N LEU A 20 11.33 -2.34 -9.55
CA LEU A 20 10.68 -1.05 -9.25
C LEU A 20 10.38 -0.26 -10.52
N ASN A 21 11.31 -0.21 -11.48
CA ASN A 21 11.08 0.45 -12.77
C ASN A 21 9.97 -0.22 -13.59
N ALA A 22 9.85 -1.55 -13.54
CA ALA A 22 8.74 -2.27 -14.17
C ALA A 22 7.40 -1.89 -13.53
N ILE A 23 7.35 -1.76 -12.19
CA ILE A 23 6.16 -1.31 -11.46
C ILE A 23 5.81 0.14 -11.85
N ARG A 24 6.78 1.05 -11.91
CA ARG A 24 6.57 2.43 -12.38
C ARG A 24 5.94 2.47 -13.76
N ASN A 25 6.51 1.72 -14.70
CA ASN A 25 6.01 1.64 -16.06
C ASN A 25 4.58 1.08 -16.10
N ALA A 26 4.30 0.04 -15.31
CA ALA A 26 2.96 -0.53 -15.21
C ALA A 26 1.93 0.46 -14.64
N LEU A 27 2.30 1.22 -13.60
CA LEU A 27 1.45 2.27 -13.04
C LEU A 27 1.19 3.36 -14.08
N GLN A 28 2.22 3.86 -14.78
CA GLN A 28 2.06 4.86 -15.84
C GLN A 28 1.19 4.38 -17.01
N LEU A 29 1.24 3.09 -17.37
CA LEU A 29 0.39 2.52 -18.42
C LEU A 29 -1.06 2.33 -17.96
N ALA A 30 -1.27 2.04 -16.67
CA ALA A 30 -2.61 1.97 -16.06
C ALA A 30 -3.26 3.35 -15.93
N HIS A 31 -2.46 4.42 -15.95
CA HIS A 31 -2.91 5.81 -16.08
C HIS A 31 -3.43 6.10 -17.49
N GLY A 32 -4.59 5.56 -17.80
CA GLY A 32 -5.32 5.83 -19.03
C GLY A 32 -6.82 5.78 -18.76
N LEU A 33 -7.47 6.95 -18.92
CA LEU A 33 -8.91 7.22 -18.81
C LEU A 33 -9.40 7.44 -17.36
N ASP A 34 -9.31 8.69 -16.85
CA ASP A 34 -10.50 9.51 -16.60
C ASP A 34 -10.18 10.82 -15.86
N ALA A 35 -10.81 11.90 -16.35
CA ALA A 35 -10.86 13.20 -15.69
C ALA A 35 -11.53 13.06 -14.33
N ASN A 36 -10.91 13.61 -13.28
CA ASN A 36 -11.38 13.61 -11.89
C ASN A 36 -12.90 13.84 -11.79
N PRO A 37 -13.74 12.79 -11.68
CA PRO A 37 -15.19 12.93 -11.75
C PRO A 37 -15.79 13.36 -10.41
N PHE A 38 -14.95 13.43 -9.37
CA PHE A 38 -15.36 13.76 -8.02
C PHE A 38 -15.39 15.29 -7.85
N GLN A 39 -16.58 15.86 -8.06
CA GLN A 39 -16.88 17.25 -7.72
C GLN A 39 -16.52 17.56 -6.25
N SER A 40 -16.25 18.86 -5.99
CA SER A 40 -15.71 19.49 -4.78
C SER A 40 -16.43 19.25 -3.44
N VAL A 41 -17.37 18.31 -3.35
CA VAL A 41 -18.24 18.09 -2.18
C VAL A 41 -17.73 16.98 -1.26
N LEU A 42 -16.86 16.09 -1.75
CA LEU A 42 -16.33 14.97 -0.96
C LEU A 42 -15.02 15.34 -0.24
N GLY A 43 -14.85 14.81 0.97
CA GLY A 43 -13.55 14.85 1.62
C GLY A 43 -12.49 14.08 0.81
N LYS A 44 -11.22 14.37 1.04
CA LYS A 44 -10.10 13.62 0.43
C LYS A 44 -9.31 12.88 1.51
N ALA A 45 -8.89 11.67 1.18
CA ALA A 45 -7.99 10.85 1.95
C ALA A 45 -6.90 10.30 1.03
N ALA A 46 -5.73 10.01 1.57
CA ALA A 46 -4.65 9.41 0.82
C ALA A 46 -4.05 8.25 1.61
N VAL A 47 -3.67 7.19 0.90
CA VAL A 47 -3.06 5.99 1.48
C VAL A 47 -1.77 5.64 0.75
N LEU A 48 -0.82 5.09 1.49
CA LEU A 48 0.38 4.49 0.90
C LEU A 48 0.17 2.98 0.77
N ILE A 49 0.52 2.40 -0.38
CA ILE A 49 0.67 0.97 -0.62
C ILE A 49 2.16 0.65 -0.50
N PRO A 50 2.67 0.34 0.72
CA PRO A 50 4.09 0.13 0.96
C PRO A 50 4.53 -1.26 0.50
N LEU A 51 5.30 -1.30 -0.58
CA LEU A 51 6.08 -2.46 -0.98
C LEU A 51 7.37 -2.52 -0.16
N ALA A 52 7.78 -3.72 0.26
CA ALA A 52 9.05 -3.92 0.94
C ALA A 52 9.59 -5.32 0.71
N ASN A 53 10.92 -5.44 0.75
CA ASN A 53 11.57 -6.73 0.99
C ASN A 53 11.63 -6.95 2.50
N VAL A 54 11.15 -8.10 3.00
CA VAL A 54 11.29 -8.49 4.40
C VAL A 54 11.91 -9.89 4.41
N LEU A 55 13.08 -10.03 5.04
CA LEU A 55 13.85 -11.29 5.01
C LEU A 55 14.02 -11.83 3.57
N ASN A 56 14.33 -10.93 2.63
CA ASN A 56 14.47 -11.19 1.19
C ASN A 56 13.19 -11.66 0.48
N VAL A 57 12.02 -11.50 1.11
CA VAL A 57 10.73 -11.82 0.51
C VAL A 57 10.00 -10.52 0.14
N PRO A 58 9.61 -10.31 -1.14
CA PRO A 58 8.86 -9.12 -1.54
C PRO A 58 7.42 -9.21 -1.02
N GLY A 59 6.86 -8.09 -0.57
CA GLY A 59 5.48 -8.06 -0.08
C GLY A 59 4.98 -6.67 0.24
N LEU A 60 3.76 -6.61 0.76
CA LEU A 60 3.14 -5.40 1.29
C LEU A 60 3.32 -5.33 2.80
N LEU A 61 3.53 -4.13 3.32
CA LEU A 61 3.34 -3.84 4.74
C LEU A 61 1.88 -3.44 4.98
N LEU A 62 1.22 -4.12 5.91
CA LEU A 62 -0.17 -3.87 6.26
C LEU A 62 -0.31 -3.68 7.76
N GLN A 63 -1.23 -2.80 8.14
CA GLN A 63 -1.55 -2.54 9.54
C GLN A 63 -2.93 -3.07 9.91
N VAL A 64 -3.07 -3.44 11.17
CA VAL A 64 -4.37 -3.62 11.83
C VAL A 64 -4.60 -2.38 12.68
N ARG A 65 -5.69 -1.66 12.42
CA ARG A 65 -6.04 -0.47 13.20
C ARG A 65 -6.35 -0.84 14.66
N ALA A 66 -5.93 0.01 15.59
CA ALA A 66 -6.11 -0.21 17.02
C ALA A 66 -7.59 -0.38 17.41
N GLN A 67 -7.81 -1.10 18.50
CA GLN A 67 -9.14 -1.27 19.09
C GLN A 67 -9.59 0.05 19.73
N GLY A 68 -10.86 0.44 19.54
CA GLY A 68 -11.46 1.64 20.15
C GLY A 68 -11.40 2.92 19.29
N LEU A 69 -10.87 2.85 18.06
CA LEU A 69 -10.95 3.99 17.12
C LEU A 69 -12.39 4.23 16.66
N ARG A 70 -12.77 5.50 16.48
CA ARG A 70 -14.12 5.89 16.03
C ARG A 70 -14.49 5.30 14.67
N ASN A 71 -13.51 5.08 13.81
CA ASN A 71 -13.68 4.50 12.48
C ASN A 71 -12.70 3.34 12.26
N HIS A 72 -13.15 2.30 11.54
CA HIS A 72 -12.33 1.21 11.02
C HIS A 72 -11.54 0.43 12.09
N SER A 73 -12.01 0.40 13.33
CA SER A 73 -11.31 -0.27 14.44
C SER A 73 -11.16 -1.78 14.17
N GLY A 74 -9.94 -2.29 14.29
CA GLY A 74 -9.61 -3.69 14.02
C GLY A 74 -9.54 -4.08 12.55
N GLU A 75 -9.79 -3.15 11.62
CA GLU A 75 -9.70 -3.42 10.18
C GLU A 75 -8.23 -3.49 9.73
N VAL A 76 -7.97 -4.36 8.74
CA VAL A 76 -6.69 -4.40 8.02
C VAL A 76 -6.71 -3.34 6.95
N GLY A 77 -5.64 -2.55 6.86
CA GLY A 77 -5.54 -1.54 5.82
C GLY A 77 -4.10 -1.12 5.54
N PHE A 78 -4.01 -0.26 4.55
CA PHE A 78 -2.83 0.54 4.27
C PHE A 78 -2.72 1.69 5.29
N PRO A 79 -1.50 2.17 5.57
CA PRO A 79 -1.34 3.42 6.30
C PRO A 79 -1.87 4.60 5.49
N GLY A 80 -2.49 5.56 6.17
CA GLY A 80 -3.12 6.69 5.50
C GLY A 80 -4.33 7.25 6.23
N GLY A 81 -4.78 8.40 5.77
CA GLY A 81 -5.80 9.18 6.47
C GLY A 81 -6.32 10.34 5.65
N ARG A 82 -7.00 11.25 6.35
CA ARG A 82 -7.63 12.42 5.74
C ARG A 82 -6.55 13.40 5.28
N VAL A 83 -6.80 14.06 4.16
CA VAL A 83 -5.95 15.16 3.67
C VAL A 83 -6.29 16.41 4.48
N ASP A 84 -5.25 16.98 5.07
CA ASP A 84 -5.30 18.21 5.85
C ASP A 84 -5.22 19.46 4.96
N PRO A 85 -5.39 20.67 5.53
CA PRO A 85 -5.25 21.90 4.77
C PRO A 85 -3.89 22.02 4.05
N PRO A 86 -3.80 22.77 2.94
CA PRO A 86 -2.60 22.84 2.10
C PRO A 86 -1.31 23.29 2.82
N GLN A 87 -1.44 23.95 3.97
CA GLN A 87 -0.28 24.34 4.80
C GLN A 87 0.38 23.13 5.47
N THR A 88 -0.38 22.06 5.70
CA THR A 88 0.11 20.78 6.25
C THR A 88 0.37 19.80 5.12
N ASP A 89 -0.60 19.62 4.21
CA ASP A 89 -0.50 18.68 3.10
C ASP A 89 -0.47 19.43 1.75
N PRO A 90 0.73 19.78 1.23
CA PRO A 90 0.84 20.48 -0.06
C PRO A 90 0.43 19.60 -1.26
N SER A 91 0.26 18.29 -1.04
CA SER A 91 -0.23 17.35 -2.04
C SER A 91 -0.93 16.15 -1.36
N LEU A 92 -1.71 15.39 -2.15
CA LEU A 92 -2.33 14.15 -1.68
C LEU A 92 -1.28 13.11 -1.24
N MET A 93 -0.18 13.03 -1.98
CA MET A 93 0.96 12.18 -1.63
C MET A 93 1.58 12.59 -0.29
N ALA A 94 1.65 13.89 0.00
CA ALA A 94 2.17 14.38 1.29
C ALA A 94 1.31 13.89 2.46
N ALA A 95 -0.01 13.86 2.30
CA ALA A 95 -0.91 13.30 3.31
C ALA A 95 -0.62 11.81 3.56
N ALA A 96 -0.48 11.00 2.50
CA ALA A 96 -0.15 9.57 2.64
C ALA A 96 1.19 9.34 3.36
N LEU A 97 2.21 10.17 3.05
CA LEU A 97 3.53 10.09 3.68
C LEU A 97 3.49 10.55 5.14
N ARG A 98 2.78 11.64 5.45
CA ARG A 98 2.57 12.14 6.82
C ARG A 98 1.92 11.07 7.70
N GLU A 99 0.80 10.52 7.24
CA GLU A 99 0.05 9.48 7.96
C GLU A 99 0.88 8.20 8.10
N THR A 100 1.65 7.81 7.08
CA THR A 100 2.57 6.66 7.19
C THR A 100 3.63 6.88 8.27
N ARG A 101 4.17 8.09 8.38
CA ARG A 101 5.11 8.45 9.44
C ARG A 101 4.43 8.43 10.82
N GLU A 102 3.24 9.00 10.94
CA GLU A 102 2.48 9.05 12.20
C GLU A 102 2.07 7.65 12.68
N GLU A 103 1.55 6.80 11.79
CA GLU A 103 1.05 5.47 12.14
C GLU A 103 2.19 4.44 12.30
N LEU A 104 3.18 4.45 11.40
CA LEU A 104 4.22 3.41 11.32
C LEU A 104 5.63 3.85 11.73
N GLY A 105 5.87 5.16 11.90
CA GLY A 105 7.21 5.69 12.21
C GLY A 105 8.20 5.58 11.03
N ILE A 106 7.71 5.42 9.80
CA ILE A 106 8.55 5.35 8.59
C ILE A 106 8.72 6.77 8.05
N GLU A 107 9.97 7.25 7.97
CA GLU A 107 10.24 8.59 7.48
C GLU A 107 10.02 8.69 5.96
N PRO A 108 9.53 9.82 5.42
CA PRO A 108 9.31 9.99 3.99
C PRO A 108 10.54 9.74 3.11
N GLN A 109 11.74 9.98 3.65
CA GLN A 109 13.02 9.74 2.97
C GLN A 109 13.38 8.25 2.82
N ASP A 110 12.73 7.37 3.60
CA ASP A 110 12.85 5.91 3.52
C ASP A 110 11.81 5.30 2.57
N ILE A 111 11.13 6.14 1.77
CA ILE A 111 10.07 5.73 0.85
C ILE A 111 10.38 6.24 -0.57
N GLU A 112 10.66 5.32 -1.47
CA GLU A 112 10.77 5.60 -2.90
C GLU A 112 9.39 5.52 -3.56
N ILE A 113 8.80 6.66 -3.91
CA ILE A 113 7.51 6.69 -4.61
C ILE A 113 7.66 6.15 -6.04
N LEU A 114 6.76 5.22 -6.39
CA LEU A 114 6.72 4.57 -7.70
C LEU A 114 5.63 5.16 -8.61
N GLY A 115 4.58 5.72 -8.01
CA GLY A 115 3.45 6.33 -8.71
C GLY A 115 2.15 6.11 -7.95
N ASP A 116 1.05 6.62 -8.47
CA ASP A 116 -0.28 6.39 -7.91
C ASP A 116 -1.05 5.31 -8.66
N MET A 117 -1.95 4.62 -7.96
CA MET A 117 -2.77 3.54 -8.50
C MET A 117 -4.16 4.09 -8.83
N GLY A 118 -4.37 4.51 -10.08
CA GLY A 118 -5.63 5.10 -10.52
C GLY A 118 -6.73 4.07 -10.87
N PRO A 119 -8.00 4.51 -11.01
CA PRO A 119 -8.56 5.78 -10.54
C PRO A 119 -8.81 5.77 -9.01
N PRO A 120 -8.93 6.93 -8.34
CA PRO A 120 -9.20 6.97 -6.91
C PRO A 120 -10.61 6.46 -6.59
N GLU A 121 -10.79 5.87 -5.41
CA GLU A 121 -12.04 5.23 -5.02
C GLU A 121 -12.84 6.03 -4.00
N VAL A 122 -14.17 5.96 -4.07
CA VAL A 122 -15.03 6.49 -3.02
C VAL A 122 -15.12 5.48 -1.87
N ASN A 123 -14.97 5.95 -0.64
CA ASN A 123 -15.14 5.12 0.54
C ASN A 123 -16.56 4.54 0.63
N LEU A 124 -16.75 3.52 1.47
CA LEU A 124 -18.05 2.86 1.63
C LEU A 124 -19.18 3.79 2.09
N ARG A 125 -18.86 4.90 2.77
CA ARG A 125 -19.84 5.89 3.23
C ARG A 125 -20.23 6.90 2.17
N GLY A 126 -19.58 6.91 1.01
CA GLY A 126 -19.89 7.82 -0.08
C GLY A 126 -19.46 9.27 0.15
N ASN A 127 -18.68 9.57 1.19
CA ASN A 127 -18.36 10.93 1.64
C ASN A 127 -16.87 11.31 1.53
N MET A 128 -16.02 10.38 1.08
CA MET A 128 -14.58 10.55 0.98
C MET A 128 -14.05 9.87 -0.28
N VAL A 129 -13.13 10.52 -0.98
CA VAL A 129 -12.36 9.93 -2.08
C VAL A 129 -10.96 9.57 -1.57
N VAL A 130 -10.52 8.34 -1.82
CA VAL A 130 -9.25 7.77 -1.36
C VAL A 130 -8.29 7.67 -2.55
N TYR A 131 -7.13 8.31 -2.42
CA TYR A 131 -6.07 8.35 -3.42
C TYR A 131 -4.91 7.42 -3.01
N PRO A 132 -4.67 6.30 -3.70
CA PRO A 132 -3.62 5.36 -3.34
C PRO A 132 -2.29 5.65 -4.06
N PHE A 133 -1.21 5.69 -3.29
CA PHE A 133 0.15 5.86 -3.80
C PHE A 133 0.98 4.61 -3.53
N VAL A 134 1.70 4.11 -4.53
CA VAL A 134 2.62 2.98 -4.37
C VAL A 134 4.01 3.50 -4.05
N GLY A 135 4.61 3.01 -2.98
CA GLY A 135 5.98 3.33 -2.59
C GLY A 135 6.74 2.09 -2.16
N PHE A 136 8.05 2.08 -2.40
CA PHE A 136 8.94 1.05 -1.90
C PHE A 136 9.64 1.56 -0.63
N VAL A 137 9.51 0.81 0.46
CA VAL A 137 10.12 1.13 1.75
C VAL A 137 11.52 0.52 1.81
N HIS A 138 12.52 1.38 1.96
CA HIS A 138 13.91 0.98 2.18
C HIS A 138 14.58 1.94 3.15
N HIS A 139 15.41 1.41 4.05
CA HIS A 139 16.13 2.26 4.99
C HIS A 139 17.49 2.62 4.40
N GLY A 140 17.77 3.92 4.26
CA GLY A 140 19.05 4.44 3.77
C GLY A 140 19.19 4.51 2.24
N SER A 141 20.14 5.33 1.79
CA SER A 141 20.43 5.55 0.36
C SER A 141 21.19 4.35 -0.21
N HIS A 142 20.53 3.54 -1.05
CA HIS A 142 21.18 2.44 -1.75
C HIS A 142 21.43 2.80 -3.21
N VAL A 143 22.71 3.04 -3.54
CA VAL A 143 23.18 3.11 -4.92
C VAL A 143 23.70 1.74 -5.30
N CYS A 144 22.95 1.00 -6.12
CA CYS A 144 23.37 -0.28 -6.66
C CYS A 144 23.43 -0.18 -8.19
N ASP A 145 24.58 -0.47 -8.78
CA ASP A 145 24.81 -0.33 -10.22
C ASP A 145 24.47 -1.60 -11.04
N ASN A 146 24.18 -2.75 -10.40
CA ASN A 146 24.05 -4.07 -11.06
C ASN A 146 22.68 -4.79 -10.87
N ASP A 147 21.58 -4.06 -10.69
CA ASP A 147 20.23 -4.62 -10.44
C ASP A 147 20.18 -5.67 -9.31
N GLU A 148 21.02 -5.49 -8.30
CA GLU A 148 21.04 -6.35 -7.12
C GLU A 148 19.74 -6.21 -6.30
N PRO A 149 19.37 -7.24 -5.52
CA PRO A 149 18.28 -7.15 -4.56
C PRO A 149 18.38 -5.91 -3.68
N LEU A 150 17.31 -5.12 -3.66
CA LEU A 150 17.20 -4.00 -2.73
C LEU A 150 17.14 -4.54 -1.29
N PRO A 151 17.70 -3.81 -0.31
CA PRO A 151 17.79 -4.27 1.07
C PRO A 151 16.42 -4.63 1.64
N SER A 152 16.41 -5.59 2.57
CA SER A 152 15.21 -5.87 3.34
C SER A 152 15.01 -4.84 4.44
N CYS A 153 13.78 -4.42 4.68
CA CYS A 153 13.43 -3.60 5.83
C CYS A 153 13.39 -4.46 7.10
N ASP A 154 13.83 -3.88 8.23
CA ASP A 154 13.67 -4.49 9.54
C ASP A 154 12.26 -4.22 10.07
N ILE A 155 11.32 -5.11 9.76
CA ILE A 155 9.94 -5.02 10.25
C ILE A 155 9.86 -5.04 11.78
N THR A 156 10.85 -5.62 12.47
CA THR A 156 10.88 -5.64 13.95
C THR A 156 11.21 -4.25 14.50
N ALA A 157 12.11 -3.52 13.85
CA ALA A 157 12.37 -2.12 14.17
C ALA A 157 11.13 -1.26 13.94
N ILE A 158 10.46 -1.39 12.78
CA ILE A 158 9.22 -0.63 12.49
C ILE A 158 8.15 -0.92 13.54
N ARG A 159 7.94 -2.20 13.93
CA ARG A 159 6.99 -2.60 14.99
C ARG A 159 7.23 -1.97 16.35
N LYS A 160 8.46 -1.54 16.66
CA LYS A 160 8.78 -0.84 17.91
C LYS A 160 8.37 0.64 17.85
N ASN A 161 8.26 1.21 16.65
CA ASN A 161 8.02 2.63 16.41
C ASN A 161 6.59 2.96 15.99
N ILE A 162 5.72 1.97 15.77
CA ILE A 162 4.31 2.21 15.42
C ILE A 162 3.58 3.02 16.50
N SER A 163 2.65 3.88 16.08
CA SER A 163 1.73 4.56 16.99
C SER A 163 0.73 3.56 17.57
N ARG A 164 0.90 3.20 18.85
CA ARG A 164 0.00 2.25 19.54
C ARG A 164 -1.43 2.75 19.71
N ALA A 165 -1.64 4.07 19.61
CA ALA A 165 -2.97 4.66 19.64
C ALA A 165 -3.77 4.34 18.38
N GLU A 166 -3.09 4.12 17.24
CA GLU A 166 -3.73 3.98 15.93
C GLU A 166 -3.50 2.61 15.31
N VAL A 167 -2.40 1.95 15.65
CA VAL A 167 -1.96 0.67 15.09
C VAL A 167 -1.86 -0.39 16.17
N GLY A 168 -2.71 -1.41 16.06
CA GLY A 168 -2.66 -2.58 16.92
C GLY A 168 -1.56 -3.57 16.52
N ALA A 169 -1.35 -3.76 15.21
CA ALA A 169 -0.33 -4.67 14.68
C ALA A 169 0.15 -4.26 13.28
N LEU A 170 1.39 -4.62 12.96
CA LEU A 170 2.01 -4.49 11.64
C LEU A 170 2.48 -5.86 11.14
N PHE A 171 2.17 -6.20 9.89
CA PHE A 171 2.60 -7.45 9.29
C PHE A 171 2.98 -7.32 7.81
N HIS A 172 3.80 -8.26 7.36
CA HIS A 172 4.21 -8.41 5.96
C HIS A 172 3.35 -9.46 5.27
N LEU A 173 2.86 -9.12 4.09
CA LEU A 173 2.08 -9.98 3.22
C LEU A 173 2.88 -10.23 1.92
N PRO A 174 3.45 -11.43 1.73
CA PRO A 174 4.24 -11.74 0.55
C PRO A 174 3.46 -11.57 -0.76
N LEU A 175 4.09 -11.02 -1.81
CA LEU A 175 3.45 -10.85 -3.13
C LEU A 175 3.00 -12.19 -3.73
N ALA A 176 3.77 -13.26 -3.55
CA ALA A 176 3.39 -14.59 -3.98
C ALA A 176 2.10 -15.11 -3.30
N ALA A 177 1.83 -14.69 -2.05
CA ALA A 177 0.59 -15.03 -1.36
C ALA A 177 -0.61 -14.27 -1.93
N LEU A 178 -0.41 -13.01 -2.34
CA LEU A 178 -1.42 -12.19 -3.01
C LEU A 178 -1.87 -12.77 -4.33
N ALA A 179 -0.92 -13.25 -5.14
CA ALA A 179 -1.19 -13.80 -6.47
C ALA A 179 -1.62 -15.27 -6.48
N SER A 180 -1.69 -15.95 -5.32
CA SER A 180 -2.06 -17.36 -5.27
C SER A 180 -3.56 -17.56 -5.52
N PRO A 181 -3.97 -18.23 -6.63
CA PRO A 181 -5.40 -18.39 -6.94
C PRO A 181 -6.17 -19.14 -5.86
N SER A 182 -5.51 -20.06 -5.16
CA SER A 182 -6.08 -20.84 -4.05
C SER A 182 -6.52 -19.97 -2.86
N ARG A 183 -5.92 -18.79 -2.71
CA ARG A 183 -6.16 -17.84 -1.61
C ARG A 183 -7.11 -16.72 -1.99
N LEU A 184 -7.37 -16.53 -3.28
CA LEU A 184 -8.37 -15.62 -3.79
C LEU A 184 -9.77 -16.23 -3.57
N ARG A 185 -10.61 -15.49 -2.89
CA ARG A 185 -12.04 -15.77 -2.75
C ARG A 185 -12.81 -14.57 -3.25
N SER A 186 -13.79 -14.78 -4.11
CA SER A 186 -14.81 -13.78 -4.35
C SER A 186 -15.66 -13.68 -3.08
N SER A 187 -15.76 -12.48 -2.53
CA SER A 187 -16.56 -12.22 -1.34
C SER A 187 -17.48 -11.02 -1.61
N PHE A 188 -18.60 -10.99 -0.90
CA PHE A 188 -19.53 -9.87 -0.87
C PHE A 188 -19.50 -9.28 0.54
N PHE A 189 -19.28 -7.98 0.65
CA PHE A 189 -19.10 -7.27 1.91
C PHE A 189 -19.70 -5.92 1.70
N ARG A 190 -20.91 -5.80 2.28
CA ARG A 190 -21.65 -4.55 2.39
C ARG A 190 -21.80 -3.80 1.05
N GLY A 191 -22.14 -4.51 -0.03
CA GLY A 191 -22.44 -3.94 -1.35
C GLY A 191 -22.81 -4.99 -2.43
N ASN A 192 -23.29 -4.52 -3.60
CA ASN A 192 -23.73 -5.35 -4.74
C ASN A 192 -22.61 -5.73 -5.73
N ARG A 193 -21.35 -5.35 -5.48
CA ARG A 193 -20.20 -5.72 -6.33
C ARG A 193 -19.30 -6.71 -5.57
N PRO A 194 -18.97 -7.88 -6.16
CA PRO A 194 -18.02 -8.81 -5.56
C PRO A 194 -16.61 -8.21 -5.54
N TYR A 195 -15.83 -8.50 -4.52
CA TYR A 195 -14.41 -8.15 -4.44
C TYR A 195 -13.56 -9.39 -4.14
N TRP A 196 -12.26 -9.28 -4.40
CA TRP A 196 -11.31 -10.35 -4.15
C TRP A 196 -10.75 -10.21 -2.74
N ALA A 197 -11.09 -11.17 -1.88
CA ALA A 197 -10.48 -11.33 -0.56
C ALA A 197 -9.31 -12.30 -0.67
N ASN A 198 -8.16 -11.96 -0.05
CA ASN A 198 -7.06 -12.89 0.11
C ASN A 198 -7.08 -13.47 1.53
N LEU A 199 -7.33 -14.78 1.64
CA LEU A 199 -7.28 -15.48 2.92
C LEU A 199 -5.80 -15.73 3.29
N TYR A 200 -5.25 -14.81 4.08
CA TYR A 200 -3.93 -14.95 4.68
C TYR A 200 -4.05 -15.16 6.19
N ARG A 201 -3.38 -16.21 6.70
CA ARG A 201 -3.22 -16.46 8.14
C ARG A 201 -1.73 -16.41 8.46
N ASN A 202 -1.32 -15.43 9.26
CA ASN A 202 0.02 -15.39 9.83
C ASN A 202 0.01 -16.00 11.25
N GLN A 203 1.20 -16.13 11.84
CA GLN A 203 1.40 -16.65 13.20
C GLN A 203 0.70 -15.81 14.29
N CYS A 204 0.20 -14.60 13.97
CA CYS A 204 -0.55 -13.74 14.88
C CYS A 204 -2.08 -13.96 14.83
N THR A 205 -2.58 -14.98 14.13
CA THR A 205 -4.02 -15.32 14.07
C THR A 205 -4.90 -14.22 13.46
N VAL A 206 -4.36 -13.39 12.57
CA VAL A 206 -5.16 -12.42 11.81
C VAL A 206 -5.74 -13.14 10.59
N THR A 207 -7.08 -13.29 10.54
CA THR A 207 -7.78 -13.64 9.30
C THR A 207 -7.96 -12.36 8.51
N MET A 208 -7.14 -12.20 7.48
CA MET A 208 -7.16 -11.03 6.64
C MET A 208 -8.36 -11.07 5.68
N TRP A 209 -9.21 -10.04 5.73
CA TRP A 209 -10.13 -9.69 4.65
C TRP A 209 -9.56 -8.42 4.00
N THR A 210 -8.53 -8.55 3.16
CA THR A 210 -8.14 -7.41 2.34
C THR A 210 -9.16 -7.27 1.22
N THR A 211 -9.94 -6.21 1.24
CA THR A 211 -10.51 -5.66 0.01
C THR A 211 -9.35 -5.19 -0.86
N LEU A 212 -8.88 -6.05 -1.76
CA LEU A 212 -8.25 -5.59 -2.99
C LEU A 212 -9.40 -5.30 -3.94
N LYS A 213 -9.66 -4.02 -4.15
CA LYS A 213 -10.46 -3.56 -5.29
C LYS A 213 -9.49 -3.06 -6.35
#